data_AF-A0A3P8KJ95-F1
#
_entry.id   AF-A0A3P8KJ95-F1
#
_cell.length_a   1.000
_cell.length_b   1.000
_cell.length_c   1.000
_cell.angle_alpha   90.00
_cell.angle_beta   90.00
_cell.angle_gamma   90.00
#
_symmetry.space_group_name_H-M   'P 1'
#
loop_
_entity.id
_entity.type
_entity.pdbx_description
1 polymer ?
#
loop_
_entity_poly.entity_id
_entity_poly.type
_entity_poly.pdbx_seq_one_letter_code
_entity_poly.pdbx_strand_id
1 'polypeptide(L)'
;MCPDKIWRQIVTLQDAVDNGWDLTDIDEIREENSPEEYDNLYACTFIKNGETAFDYNMLLSCGADGYDEWPDWKPYAMRPMADRPVWIGYDPNGSSGKGDSGAISVNAAPLIPGGKFRTIETIRVRGMEFEAQAAMIINMLTRYNVQHIGIDGSGIGEAVYQLVKKSFPAAVCYQFSPASKRMLVLKMLQLIRAGRWEYDRGEYDLITAFCAVRKVVTPAA
;
A
#
# COMPACT_ATOMS: atom_id res chain seq x y z
N MET A 1 -27.55 -0.84 17.86
CA MET A 1 -26.58 -1.09 18.95
C MET A 1 -25.58 -2.09 18.42
N CYS A 2 -24.29 -1.73 18.37
CA CYS A 2 -23.26 -2.59 17.78
C CYS A 2 -22.97 -3.82 18.69
N PRO A 3 -22.36 -4.90 18.17
CA PRO A 3 -22.02 -6.10 18.94
C PRO A 3 -21.16 -5.85 20.17
N ASP A 4 -20.44 -4.74 20.20
CA ASP A 4 -19.59 -4.26 21.30
C ASP A 4 -20.35 -3.43 22.36
N LYS A 5 -21.68 -3.36 22.28
CA LYS A 5 -22.57 -2.59 23.18
C LYS A 5 -22.35 -1.06 23.14
N ILE A 6 -21.66 -0.55 22.14
CA ILE A 6 -21.52 0.89 21.93
C ILE A 6 -22.58 1.34 20.92
N TRP A 7 -23.23 2.48 21.20
CA TRP A 7 -24.15 3.10 20.27
C TRP A 7 -23.36 3.90 19.24
N ARG A 8 -23.54 3.59 17.96
CA ARG A 8 -23.01 4.33 16.82
C ARG A 8 -24.12 4.47 15.79
N GLN A 9 -24.22 5.64 15.19
CA GLN A 9 -25.02 5.84 13.99
C GLN A 9 -24.19 5.36 12.80
N ILE A 10 -24.66 4.30 12.13
CA ILE A 10 -24.00 3.71 10.97
C ILE A 10 -24.90 3.99 9.78
N VAL A 11 -24.32 4.54 8.71
CA VAL A 11 -24.97 4.73 7.42
C VAL A 11 -24.03 4.11 6.39
N THR A 12 -24.44 3.00 5.80
CA THR A 12 -23.69 2.34 4.74
C THR A 12 -23.93 3.03 3.40
N LEU A 13 -23.10 2.72 2.40
CA LEU A 13 -23.33 3.20 1.04
C LEU A 13 -24.67 2.70 0.48
N GLN A 14 -25.06 1.46 0.82
CA GLN A 14 -26.37 0.91 0.45
C GLN A 14 -27.50 1.70 1.11
N ASP A 15 -27.38 2.04 2.40
CA ASP A 15 -28.38 2.87 3.08
C ASP A 15 -28.53 4.25 2.42
N ALA A 16 -27.42 4.86 1.97
CA ALA A 16 -27.47 6.14 1.26
C ALA A 16 -28.20 6.02 -0.08
N VAL A 17 -27.91 4.99 -0.87
CA VAL A 17 -28.58 4.71 -2.16
C VAL A 17 -30.07 4.43 -1.96
N ASP A 18 -30.42 3.61 -0.98
CA ASP A 18 -31.81 3.28 -0.64
C ASP A 18 -32.60 4.52 -0.17
N ASN A 19 -31.91 5.54 0.36
CA ASN A 19 -32.50 6.83 0.78
C ASN A 19 -32.40 7.92 -0.30
N GLY A 20 -32.10 7.56 -1.56
CA GLY A 20 -32.21 8.44 -2.72
C GLY A 20 -30.90 9.08 -3.20
N TRP A 21 -29.75 8.55 -2.80
CA TRP A 21 -28.46 8.91 -3.39
C TRP A 21 -28.27 8.22 -4.76
N ASP A 22 -28.13 9.00 -5.83
CA ASP A 22 -28.08 8.53 -7.22
C ASP A 22 -26.77 8.86 -7.97
N LEU A 23 -25.79 9.47 -7.28
CA LEU A 23 -24.52 9.90 -7.88
C LEU A 23 -23.45 8.80 -7.92
N THR A 24 -23.77 7.58 -7.48
CA THR A 24 -22.80 6.51 -7.32
C THR A 24 -23.40 5.18 -7.77
N ASP A 25 -22.71 4.48 -8.66
CA ASP A 25 -23.07 3.12 -9.06
C ASP A 25 -22.50 2.12 -8.04
N ILE A 26 -23.39 1.52 -7.26
CA ILE A 26 -23.01 0.60 -6.19
C ILE A 26 -22.53 -0.75 -6.73
N ASP A 27 -23.03 -1.15 -7.90
CA ASP A 27 -22.66 -2.42 -8.53
C ASP A 27 -21.27 -2.28 -9.16
N GLU A 28 -20.98 -1.13 -9.79
CA GLU A 28 -19.61 -0.78 -10.19
C GLU A 28 -18.68 -0.88 -8.99
N ILE A 29 -18.97 -0.18 -7.87
CA ILE A 29 -18.13 -0.23 -6.66
C ILE A 29 -17.94 -1.65 -6.13
N ARG A 30 -18.96 -2.52 -6.18
CA ARG A 30 -18.82 -3.93 -5.77
C ARG A 30 -17.97 -4.75 -6.72
N GLU A 31 -17.95 -4.43 -8.01
CA GLU A 31 -17.05 -5.06 -8.98
C GLU A 31 -15.62 -4.53 -8.85
N GLU A 32 -15.47 -3.27 -8.45
CA GLU A 32 -14.17 -2.60 -8.29
C GLU A 32 -13.40 -3.07 -7.06
N ASN A 33 -14.10 -3.56 -6.04
CA ASN A 33 -13.53 -3.89 -4.73
C ASN A 33 -13.73 -5.38 -4.43
N SER A 34 -12.80 -6.00 -3.72
CA SER A 34 -13.08 -7.32 -3.14
C SER A 34 -14.27 -7.23 -2.17
N PRO A 35 -15.03 -8.32 -1.93
CA PRO A 35 -16.15 -8.30 -1.00
C PRO A 35 -15.76 -7.79 0.39
N GLU A 36 -14.54 -8.09 0.83
CA GLU A 36 -14.00 -7.68 2.13
C GLU A 36 -13.63 -6.19 2.18
N GLU A 37 -13.06 -5.64 1.11
CA GLU A 37 -12.82 -4.21 0.97
C GLU A 37 -14.13 -3.44 0.91
N TYR A 38 -15.11 -3.96 0.17
CA TYR A 38 -16.44 -3.37 0.12
C TYR A 38 -17.09 -3.35 1.51
N ASP A 39 -17.03 -4.45 2.23
CA ASP A 39 -17.61 -4.58 3.55
C ASP A 39 -16.97 -3.60 4.55
N ASN A 40 -15.66 -3.41 4.46
CA ASN A 40 -14.94 -2.47 5.32
C ASN A 40 -15.24 -1.00 4.97
N LEU A 41 -15.08 -0.64 3.69
CA LEU A 41 -15.11 0.75 3.21
C LEU A 41 -16.54 1.29 3.08
N TYR A 42 -17.48 0.46 2.64
CA TYR A 42 -18.81 0.88 2.21
C TYR A 42 -19.95 0.25 3.01
N ALA A 43 -19.76 -0.96 3.57
CA ALA A 43 -20.75 -1.61 4.43
C ALA A 43 -20.53 -1.38 5.94
N CYS A 44 -19.54 -0.57 6.31
CA CYS A 44 -19.19 -0.25 7.69
C CYS A 44 -18.99 -1.48 8.59
N THR A 45 -18.53 -2.59 8.02
CA THR A 45 -18.26 -3.83 8.74
C THR A 45 -16.93 -3.69 9.47
N PHE A 46 -17.00 -3.69 10.79
CA PHE A 46 -15.80 -3.67 11.62
C PHE A 46 -15.00 -4.96 11.45
N ILE A 47 -13.72 -4.82 11.17
CA ILE A 47 -12.79 -5.93 11.21
C ILE A 47 -12.72 -6.48 12.64
N LYS A 48 -12.92 -7.79 12.81
CA LYS A 48 -12.76 -8.44 14.11
C LYS A 48 -11.29 -8.40 14.54
N ASN A 49 -11.07 -8.03 15.81
CA ASN A 49 -9.74 -8.06 16.43
C ASN A 49 -9.11 -9.46 16.31
N GLY A 50 -7.95 -9.55 15.65
CA GLY A 50 -7.15 -10.78 15.54
C GLY A 50 -6.96 -11.32 14.12
N GLU A 51 -7.83 -10.95 13.18
CA GLU A 51 -7.78 -11.43 11.78
C GLU A 51 -6.73 -10.70 10.93
N THR A 52 -6.42 -9.44 11.28
CA THR A 52 -5.38 -8.65 10.61
C THR A 52 -3.98 -8.96 11.13
N ALA A 53 -3.00 -8.86 10.24
CA ALA A 53 -1.60 -8.89 10.59
C ALA A 53 -1.19 -7.64 11.39
N PHE A 54 -1.72 -6.47 11.03
CA PHE A 54 -1.38 -5.17 11.59
C PHE A 54 -2.51 -4.61 12.46
N ASP A 55 -2.14 -4.06 13.61
CA ASP A 55 -3.07 -3.37 14.51
C ASP A 55 -3.30 -1.93 14.03
N TYR A 56 -4.56 -1.52 13.93
CA TYR A 56 -4.94 -0.22 13.37
C TYR A 56 -4.42 0.95 14.21
N ASN A 57 -4.49 0.87 15.54
CA ASN A 57 -4.01 1.95 16.41
C ASN A 57 -2.48 2.09 16.31
N MET A 58 -1.77 0.96 16.16
CA MET A 58 -0.33 1.00 15.90
C MET A 58 -0.01 1.68 14.56
N LEU A 59 -0.79 1.41 13.51
CA LEU A 59 -0.62 2.08 12.21
C LEU A 59 -0.89 3.58 12.31
N LEU A 60 -1.94 4.00 13.01
CA LEU A 60 -2.22 5.43 13.21
C LEU A 60 -1.09 6.14 13.96
N SER A 61 -0.45 5.46 14.92
CA SER A 61 0.69 6.02 15.66
C SER A 61 1.95 6.26 14.81
N CYS A 62 2.03 5.64 13.62
CA CYS A 62 3.10 5.86 12.66
C CYS A 62 2.84 7.03 11.70
N GLY A 63 1.64 7.63 11.72
CA GLY A 63 1.34 8.78 10.88
C GLY A 63 2.06 10.04 11.37
N ALA A 64 2.79 10.70 10.47
CA ALA A 64 3.43 12.00 10.68
C ALA A 64 2.71 13.08 9.85
N ASP A 65 2.76 14.34 10.29
CA ASP A 65 2.48 15.46 9.39
C ASP A 65 3.73 15.67 8.53
N GLY A 66 3.77 15.11 7.33
CA GLY A 66 4.99 15.10 6.54
C GLY A 66 5.41 16.51 6.10
N TYR A 67 4.47 17.44 5.92
CA TYR A 67 4.79 18.81 5.50
C TYR A 67 5.58 19.56 6.57
N ASP A 68 5.19 19.39 7.84
CA ASP A 68 5.81 20.06 8.98
C ASP A 68 6.95 19.24 9.61
N GLU A 69 6.80 17.91 9.72
CA GLU A 69 7.73 17.04 10.42
C GLU A 69 8.90 16.54 9.53
N TRP A 70 8.76 16.57 8.20
CA TRP A 70 9.81 16.14 7.25
C TRP A 70 10.36 17.33 6.44
N PRO A 71 11.31 18.11 6.97
CA PRO A 71 11.81 19.31 6.29
C PRO A 71 12.51 19.01 4.95
N ASP A 72 12.98 17.79 4.77
CA ASP A 72 13.63 17.26 3.56
C ASP A 72 12.65 16.82 2.47
N TRP A 73 11.35 16.78 2.77
CA TRP A 73 10.29 16.45 1.81
C TRP A 73 9.56 17.70 1.33
N LYS A 74 9.48 17.86 0.02
CA LYS A 74 8.78 18.98 -0.66
C LYS A 74 7.87 18.40 -1.74
N PRO A 75 6.62 17.99 -1.41
CA PRO A 75 5.77 17.21 -2.31
C PRO A 75 5.49 17.90 -3.67
N TYR A 76 5.40 19.23 -3.68
CA TYR A 76 5.12 20.01 -4.89
C TYR A 76 6.37 20.41 -5.70
N ALA A 77 7.57 20.02 -5.26
CA ALA A 77 8.79 20.27 -6.02
C ALA A 77 8.95 19.24 -7.15
N MET A 78 9.66 19.62 -8.22
CA MET A 78 10.01 18.70 -9.33
C MET A 78 10.73 17.43 -8.84
N ARG A 79 11.53 17.55 -7.77
CA ARG A 79 12.21 16.46 -7.09
C ARG A 79 11.86 16.48 -5.61
N PRO A 80 10.82 15.75 -5.15
CA PRO A 80 10.28 15.92 -3.81
C PRO A 80 11.26 15.64 -2.67
N MET A 81 12.27 14.81 -2.91
CA MET A 81 13.32 14.47 -1.95
C MET A 81 14.70 14.99 -2.36
N ALA A 82 14.78 15.89 -3.35
CA ALA A 82 16.02 16.40 -3.94
C ALA A 82 17.02 15.28 -4.30
N ASP A 83 18.16 15.22 -3.61
CA ASP A 83 19.21 14.20 -3.78
C ASP A 83 19.17 13.10 -2.72
N ARG A 84 18.20 13.13 -1.81
CA ARG A 84 18.10 12.10 -0.78
C ARG A 84 17.80 10.75 -1.44
N PRO A 85 18.59 9.70 -1.12
CA PRO A 85 18.33 8.34 -1.58
C PRO A 85 16.94 7.82 -1.24
N VAL A 86 16.29 7.21 -2.22
CA VAL A 86 15.03 6.48 -2.03
C VAL A 86 15.09 5.09 -2.65
N TRP A 87 14.23 4.21 -2.15
CA TRP A 87 14.00 2.86 -2.65
C TRP A 87 12.59 2.76 -3.20
N ILE A 88 12.45 2.09 -4.34
CA ILE A 88 11.16 1.83 -4.97
C ILE A 88 10.81 0.36 -4.77
N GLY A 89 9.60 0.10 -4.30
CA GLY A 89 8.97 -1.23 -4.32
C GLY A 89 7.84 -1.25 -5.32
N TYR A 90 7.76 -2.31 -6.12
CA TYR A 90 6.65 -2.55 -7.05
C TYR A 90 6.07 -3.95 -6.81
N ASP A 91 4.75 -4.00 -6.65
CA ASP A 91 3.95 -5.20 -6.57
C ASP A 91 2.98 -5.22 -7.77
N PRO A 92 3.07 -6.20 -8.69
CA PRO A 92 2.23 -6.27 -9.87
C PRO A 92 0.79 -6.64 -9.51
N ASN A 93 -0.15 -6.25 -10.37
CA ASN A 93 -1.52 -6.78 -10.36
C ASN A 93 -1.49 -8.31 -10.27
N GLY A 94 -2.30 -8.90 -9.38
CA GLY A 94 -2.54 -10.33 -9.36
C GLY A 94 -3.12 -10.79 -10.70
N SER A 95 -2.67 -11.93 -11.22
CA SER A 95 -3.16 -12.53 -12.48
C SER A 95 -4.63 -13.01 -12.42
N SER A 96 -5.39 -12.66 -11.38
CA SER A 96 -6.74 -13.18 -11.09
C SER A 96 -7.85 -12.52 -11.91
N GLY A 97 -7.56 -11.48 -12.71
CA GLY A 97 -8.56 -10.82 -13.56
C GLY A 97 -9.73 -10.19 -12.79
N LYS A 98 -9.61 -10.11 -11.45
CA LYS A 98 -10.60 -9.58 -10.52
C LYS A 98 -9.91 -8.58 -9.61
N GLY A 99 -9.99 -7.31 -9.96
CA GLY A 99 -9.85 -6.17 -9.04
C GLY A 99 -8.47 -5.83 -8.45
N ASP A 100 -7.54 -6.79 -8.29
CA ASP A 100 -6.27 -6.51 -7.60
C ASP A 100 -5.43 -5.47 -8.37
N SER A 101 -5.30 -4.29 -7.76
CA SER A 101 -4.50 -3.17 -8.26
C SER A 101 -3.07 -3.28 -7.76
N GLY A 102 -2.12 -3.13 -8.67
CA GLY A 102 -0.69 -3.15 -8.42
C GLY A 102 -0.33 -1.88 -7.69
N ALA A 103 0.82 -1.88 -7.04
CA ALA A 103 1.24 -0.77 -6.22
C ALA A 103 2.71 -0.45 -6.44
N ILE A 104 3.00 0.84 -6.53
CA ILE A 104 4.34 1.39 -6.43
C ILE A 104 4.44 2.12 -5.10
N SER A 105 5.50 1.86 -4.34
CA SER A 105 5.82 2.61 -3.13
C SER A 105 7.22 3.22 -3.22
N VAL A 106 7.33 4.50 -2.86
CA VAL A 106 8.60 5.21 -2.75
C VAL A 106 8.94 5.36 -1.28
N ASN A 107 10.09 4.84 -0.88
CA ASN A 107 10.49 4.73 0.51
C ASN A 107 11.84 5.42 0.73
N ALA A 108 11.90 6.38 1.63
CA ALA A 108 13.15 6.96 2.09
C ALA A 108 13.71 6.11 3.23
N ALA A 109 14.83 5.43 2.96
CA ALA A 109 15.58 4.72 3.99
C ALA A 109 16.22 5.71 4.98
N PRO A 110 16.46 5.29 6.24
CA PRO A 110 17.17 6.12 7.20
C PRO A 110 18.63 6.28 6.79
N LEU A 111 19.15 7.50 6.89
CA LEU A 111 20.56 7.82 6.62
C LEU A 111 21.51 7.34 7.72
N ILE A 112 20.97 7.10 8.92
CA ILE A 112 21.72 6.62 10.08
C ILE A 112 21.15 5.28 10.57
N PRO A 113 21.99 4.37 11.08
CA PRO A 113 21.52 3.18 11.77
C PRO A 113 20.56 3.54 12.90
N GLY A 114 19.44 2.82 13.00
CA GLY A 114 18.40 3.10 14.00
C GLY A 114 17.39 4.18 13.60
N GLY A 115 17.60 4.92 12.51
CA GLY A 115 16.65 5.93 12.04
C GLY A 115 15.33 5.34 11.52
N LYS A 116 14.37 6.22 11.21
CA LYS A 116 13.05 5.85 10.69
C LYS A 116 13.05 5.69 9.18
N PHE A 117 12.34 4.67 8.70
CA PHE A 117 11.92 4.56 7.31
C PHE A 117 10.70 5.44 7.09
N ARG A 118 10.62 6.10 5.93
CA ARG A 118 9.46 6.90 5.56
C ARG A 118 8.91 6.43 4.24
N THR A 119 7.63 6.13 4.17
CA THR A 119 6.93 5.94 2.89
C THR A 119 6.47 7.32 2.43
N ILE A 120 7.00 7.76 1.29
CA ILE A 120 6.89 9.13 0.79
C ILE A 120 5.75 9.29 -0.20
N GLU A 121 5.53 8.28 -1.03
CA GLU A 121 4.51 8.31 -2.08
C GLU A 121 4.06 6.87 -2.34
N THR A 122 2.76 6.68 -2.49
CA THR A 122 2.17 5.42 -2.95
C THR A 122 1.31 5.67 -4.18
N ILE A 123 1.43 4.78 -5.16
CA ILE A 123 0.67 4.89 -6.41
C ILE A 123 0.03 3.54 -6.69
N ARG A 124 -1.29 3.52 -6.81
CA ARG A 124 -2.05 2.37 -7.29
C ARG A 124 -2.03 2.33 -8.81
N VAL A 125 -1.82 1.16 -9.36
CA VAL A 125 -1.67 0.91 -10.79
C VAL A 125 -2.77 -0.07 -11.21
N ARG A 126 -3.92 0.47 -11.61
CA ARG A 126 -5.11 -0.30 -12.00
C ARG A 126 -5.33 -0.21 -13.51
N GLY A 127 -5.60 -1.35 -14.15
CA GLY A 127 -5.98 -1.40 -15.58
C GLY A 127 -4.91 -0.95 -16.57
N MET A 128 -3.66 -0.80 -16.15
CA MET A 128 -2.56 -0.39 -17.03
C MET A 128 -1.81 -1.59 -17.59
N GLU A 129 -1.46 -1.52 -18.87
CA GLU A 129 -0.55 -2.47 -19.52
C GLU A 129 0.83 -2.45 -18.85
N PHE A 130 1.50 -3.60 -18.80
CA PHE A 130 2.79 -3.76 -18.11
C PHE A 130 3.87 -2.77 -18.61
N GLU A 131 3.82 -2.37 -19.89
CA GLU A 131 4.73 -1.37 -20.47
C GLU A 131 4.52 0.02 -19.86
N ALA A 132 3.27 0.42 -19.64
CA ALA A 132 2.92 1.68 -18.99
C ALA A 132 3.34 1.66 -17.52
N GLN A 133 3.17 0.53 -16.83
CA GLN A 133 3.64 0.36 -15.44
C GLN A 133 5.16 0.51 -15.35
N ALA A 134 5.90 -0.11 -16.27
CA ALA A 134 7.35 0.03 -16.36
C ALA A 134 7.76 1.48 -16.65
N ALA A 135 7.07 2.17 -17.56
CA ALA A 135 7.32 3.57 -17.87
C ALA A 135 7.10 4.49 -16.65
N MET A 136 6.10 4.20 -15.81
CA MET A 136 5.90 4.94 -14.55
C MET A 136 7.09 4.78 -13.60
N ILE A 137 7.57 3.56 -13.39
CA ILE A 137 8.75 3.29 -12.55
C ILE A 137 9.99 4.00 -13.13
N ILE A 138 10.19 3.96 -14.44
CA ILE A 138 11.29 4.64 -15.12
C ILE A 138 11.18 6.16 -14.96
N ASN A 139 9.97 6.72 -15.06
CA ASN A 139 9.75 8.15 -14.85
C ASN A 139 10.11 8.58 -13.41
N MET A 140 9.92 7.72 -12.41
CA MET A 140 10.33 8.01 -11.03
C MET A 140 11.85 8.23 -10.89
N LEU A 141 12.68 7.65 -11.77
CA LEU A 141 14.13 7.91 -11.79
C LEU A 141 14.46 9.39 -12.07
N THR A 142 13.55 10.13 -12.72
CA THR A 142 13.73 11.56 -12.98
C THR A 142 13.33 12.43 -11.79
N ARG A 143 12.35 11.96 -10.99
CA ARG A 143 11.83 12.65 -9.80
C ARG A 143 12.67 12.40 -8.55
N TYR A 144 13.31 11.24 -8.45
CA TYR A 144 13.99 10.80 -7.24
C TYR A 144 15.43 10.32 -7.48
N ASN A 145 16.28 10.46 -6.47
CA ASN A 145 17.59 9.77 -6.44
C ASN A 145 17.38 8.31 -6.00
N VAL A 146 17.01 7.45 -6.95
CA VAL A 146 16.70 6.04 -6.68
C VAL A 146 17.98 5.23 -6.54
N GLN A 147 18.14 4.55 -5.40
CA GLN A 147 19.29 3.67 -5.12
C GLN A 147 18.95 2.19 -5.18
N HIS A 148 17.68 1.83 -5.07
CA HIS A 148 17.22 0.45 -5.14
C HIS A 148 15.82 0.38 -5.72
N ILE A 149 15.59 -0.62 -6.57
CA ILE A 149 14.26 -0.96 -7.08
C ILE A 149 14.05 -2.44 -6.85
N GLY A 150 13.02 -2.77 -6.06
CA GLY A 150 12.55 -4.13 -5.85
C GLY A 150 11.24 -4.35 -6.60
N ILE A 151 11.18 -5.38 -7.44
CA ILE A 151 10.01 -5.73 -8.25
C ILE A 151 9.59 -7.15 -7.86
N ASP A 152 8.35 -7.35 -7.41
CA ASP A 152 7.78 -8.71 -7.31
C ASP A 152 7.64 -9.27 -8.74
N GLY A 153 8.34 -10.37 -9.03
CA GLY A 153 8.36 -11.03 -10.34
C GLY A 153 7.13 -11.90 -10.63
N SER A 154 6.15 -11.94 -9.71
CA SER A 154 4.91 -12.71 -9.87
C SER A 154 4.05 -12.16 -11.03
N GLY A 155 3.36 -13.04 -11.76
CA GLY A 155 2.45 -12.64 -12.83
C GLY A 155 3.13 -11.79 -13.92
N ILE A 156 2.64 -10.56 -14.12
CA ILE A 156 3.20 -9.61 -15.11
C ILE A 156 4.51 -8.94 -14.65
N GLY A 157 4.91 -9.12 -13.38
CA GLY A 157 6.04 -8.41 -12.78
C GLY A 157 7.39 -8.71 -13.42
N GLU A 158 7.61 -9.95 -13.88
CA GLU A 158 8.84 -10.31 -14.59
C GLU A 158 8.99 -9.51 -15.90
N ALA A 159 7.90 -9.29 -16.64
CA ALA A 159 7.92 -8.48 -17.87
C ALA A 159 8.25 -7.00 -17.56
N VAL A 160 7.67 -6.45 -16.50
CA VAL A 160 7.99 -5.10 -16.00
C VAL A 160 9.47 -4.99 -15.63
N TYR A 161 10.01 -5.97 -14.90
CA TYR A 161 11.42 -6.01 -14.53
C TYR A 161 12.35 -5.98 -15.75
N GLN A 162 12.07 -6.76 -16.79
CA GLN A 162 12.91 -6.77 -18.00
C GLN A 162 12.98 -5.40 -18.69
N LEU A 163 11.91 -4.60 -18.63
CA LEU A 163 11.88 -3.24 -19.15
C LEU A 163 12.62 -2.26 -18.22
N VAL A 164 12.33 -2.30 -16.92
CA VAL A 164 12.96 -1.42 -15.93
C VAL A 164 14.47 -1.64 -15.88
N LYS A 165 14.94 -2.89 -15.95
CA LYS A 165 16.37 -3.25 -15.92
C LYS A 165 17.19 -2.60 -17.04
N LYS A 166 16.58 -2.33 -18.20
CA LYS A 166 17.27 -1.63 -19.30
C LYS A 166 17.65 -0.19 -18.92
N SER A 167 16.81 0.47 -18.12
CA SER A 167 17.03 1.85 -17.67
C SER A 167 17.73 1.93 -16.32
N PHE A 168 17.52 0.93 -15.45
CA PHE A 168 18.13 0.82 -14.13
C PHE A 168 18.70 -0.59 -13.92
N PRO A 169 19.95 -0.86 -14.36
CA PRO A 169 20.54 -2.20 -14.31
C PRO A 169 20.65 -2.82 -12.90
N ALA A 170 20.63 -1.99 -11.85
CA ALA A 170 20.68 -2.41 -10.46
C ALA A 170 19.31 -2.81 -9.88
N ALA A 171 18.24 -2.83 -10.69
CA ALA A 171 16.94 -3.34 -10.27
C ALA A 171 17.02 -4.82 -9.87
N VAL A 172 16.24 -5.21 -8.88
CA VAL A 172 16.19 -6.59 -8.35
C VAL A 172 14.79 -7.15 -8.54
N CYS A 173 14.71 -8.29 -9.21
CA CYS A 173 13.49 -9.09 -9.28
C CYS A 173 13.43 -10.03 -8.08
N TYR A 174 12.34 -9.98 -7.32
CA TYR A 174 12.07 -10.83 -6.18
C TYR A 174 11.02 -11.88 -6.55
N GLN A 175 11.38 -13.14 -6.37
CA GLN A 175 10.45 -14.26 -6.50
C GLN A 175 9.97 -14.64 -5.11
N PHE A 176 8.79 -14.14 -4.72
CA PHE A 176 8.28 -14.33 -3.38
C PHE A 176 7.55 -15.67 -3.23
N SER A 177 8.03 -16.51 -2.32
CA SER A 177 7.26 -17.62 -1.75
C SER A 177 6.33 -17.13 -0.63
N PRO A 178 5.28 -17.89 -0.27
CA PRO A 178 4.45 -17.56 0.90
C PRO A 178 5.25 -17.34 2.18
N ALA A 179 6.33 -18.11 2.39
CA ALA A 179 7.23 -17.94 3.52
C ALA A 179 7.97 -16.60 3.50
N SER A 180 8.44 -16.16 2.32
CA SER A 180 9.11 -14.86 2.18
C SER A 180 8.13 -13.69 2.34
N LYS A 181 6.90 -13.77 1.81
CA LYS A 181 5.86 -12.75 2.04
C LYS A 181 5.54 -12.64 3.54
N ARG A 182 5.45 -13.77 4.24
CA ARG A 182 5.30 -13.78 5.72
C ARG A 182 6.47 -13.10 6.42
N MET A 183 7.70 -13.32 5.98
CA MET A 183 8.88 -12.67 6.54
C MET A 183 8.84 -11.15 6.36
N LEU A 184 8.39 -10.66 5.21
CA LEU A 184 8.20 -9.21 4.97
C LEU A 184 7.20 -8.61 5.96
N VAL A 185 6.05 -9.28 6.16
CA VAL A 185 5.03 -8.85 7.13
C VAL A 185 5.63 -8.81 8.55
N LEU A 186 6.35 -9.85 8.96
CA LEU A 186 7.01 -9.88 10.28
C LEU A 186 8.07 -8.78 10.42
N LYS A 187 8.83 -8.51 9.37
CA LYS A 187 9.84 -7.44 9.37
C LYS A 187 9.19 -6.07 9.52
N MET A 188 8.07 -5.85 8.83
CA MET A 188 7.32 -4.61 8.93
C MET A 188 6.73 -4.42 10.33
N LEU A 189 6.15 -5.47 10.92
CA LEU A 189 5.70 -5.44 12.32
C LEU A 189 6.82 -5.09 13.29
N GLN A 190 8.05 -5.57 13.05
CA GLN A 190 9.20 -5.20 13.86
C GLN A 190 9.51 -3.69 13.76
N LEU A 191 9.45 -3.10 12.56
CA LEU A 191 9.70 -1.67 12.35
C LEU A 191 8.63 -0.80 13.02
N ILE A 192 7.36 -1.17 12.87
CA ILE A 192 6.22 -0.47 13.49
C ILE A 192 6.35 -0.50 15.01
N ARG A 193 6.58 -1.68 15.60
CA ARG A 193 6.77 -1.83 17.06
C ARG A 193 7.95 -1.02 17.60
N ALA A 194 8.99 -0.85 16.80
CA ALA A 194 10.15 -0.05 17.17
C ALA A 194 9.94 1.46 16.96
N GLY A 195 8.79 1.91 16.44
CA GLY A 195 8.55 3.31 16.07
C GLY A 195 9.47 3.79 14.94
N ARG A 196 9.89 2.87 14.07
CA ARG A 196 10.90 3.09 13.02
C ARG A 196 10.31 3.18 11.61
N TRP A 197 9.01 3.34 11.49
CA TRP A 197 8.35 3.60 10.24
C TRP A 197 7.38 4.75 10.39
N GLU A 198 7.36 5.63 9.39
CA GLU A 198 6.42 6.73 9.29
C GLU A 198 5.85 6.82 7.87
N TYR A 199 4.67 7.39 7.77
CA TYR A 199 4.02 7.78 6.52
C TYR A 199 3.29 9.11 6.75
N ASP A 200 2.98 9.83 5.68
CA ASP A 200 2.20 11.07 5.80
C ASP A 200 0.75 10.73 6.17
N ARG A 201 0.17 11.42 7.17
CA ARG A 201 -1.20 11.14 7.64
C ARG A 201 -2.27 11.26 6.55
N GLY A 202 -2.00 11.95 5.44
CA GLY A 202 -2.90 12.03 4.29
C GLY A 202 -2.96 10.75 3.44
N GLU A 203 -2.04 9.80 3.61
CA GLU A 203 -1.98 8.54 2.86
C GLU A 203 -2.94 7.48 3.43
N TYR A 204 -4.25 7.71 3.27
CA TYR A 204 -5.29 6.78 3.75
C TYR A 204 -5.22 5.41 3.05
N ASP A 205 -4.93 5.41 1.75
CA ASP A 205 -4.88 4.20 0.93
C ASP A 205 -3.83 3.20 1.40
N LEU A 206 -2.71 3.70 1.91
CA LEU A 206 -1.64 2.90 2.48
C LEU A 206 -2.12 2.16 3.73
N ILE A 207 -2.84 2.85 4.61
CA ILE A 207 -3.38 2.25 5.84
C ILE A 207 -4.45 1.22 5.53
N THR A 208 -5.33 1.51 4.58
CA THR A 208 -6.33 0.55 4.10
C THR A 208 -5.66 -0.73 3.60
N ALA A 209 -4.60 -0.61 2.78
CA ALA A 209 -3.85 -1.76 2.28
C ALA A 209 -3.20 -2.59 3.42
N PHE A 210 -2.64 -1.94 4.43
CA PHE A 210 -2.11 -2.64 5.61
C PHE A 210 -3.19 -3.37 6.41
N CYS A 211 -4.39 -2.79 6.55
CA CYS A 211 -5.52 -3.41 7.22
C CYS A 211 -6.09 -4.61 6.45
N ALA A 212 -5.93 -4.66 5.14
CA ALA A 212 -6.36 -5.79 4.30
C ALA A 212 -5.48 -7.04 4.50
N VAL A 213 -4.25 -6.90 5.02
CA VAL A 213 -3.35 -8.06 5.21
C VAL A 213 -3.85 -8.97 6.34
N ARG A 214 -4.30 -10.19 5.98
CA ARG A 214 -4.82 -11.20 6.91
C ARG A 214 -3.80 -12.24 7.35
N LYS A 215 -3.99 -12.77 8.56
CA LYS A 215 -3.29 -13.99 9.01
C LYS A 215 -4.04 -15.22 8.51
N VAL A 216 -3.40 -16.02 7.66
CA VAL A 216 -3.92 -17.36 7.34
C VAL A 216 -3.49 -18.33 8.43
N VAL A 217 -4.46 -18.87 9.17
CA VAL A 217 -4.22 -19.99 10.10
C VAL A 217 -4.19 -21.26 9.27
N THR A 218 -3.02 -21.84 9.07
CA THR A 218 -2.92 -23.17 8.45
C THR A 218 -3.58 -24.18 9.37
N PRO A 219 -4.54 -25.00 8.91
CA PRO A 219 -5.08 -26.09 9.71
C PRO A 219 -3.92 -27.01 10.12
N ALA A 220 -3.88 -27.41 11.38
CA ALA A 220 -2.97 -28.48 11.81
C ALA A 220 -3.37 -29.76 11.05
N ALA A 221 -2.39 -30.38 10.39
CA ALA A 221 -2.55 -31.68 9.74
C ALA A 221 -2.82 -32.79 10.76
#